data_AF-A0A9P5EF25-F1
#
_entry.id   AF-A0A9P5EF25-F1
#
_cell.length_a   1.000
_cell.length_b   1.000
_cell.length_c   1.000
_cell.angle_alpha   90.00
_cell.angle_beta   90.00
_cell.angle_gamma   90.00
#
_symmetry.space_group_name_H-M   'P 1'
#
loop_
_entity.id
_entity.type
_entity.pdbx_description
1 polymer ?
#
loop_
_entity_poly.entity_id
_entity_poly.type
_entity_poly.pdbx_seq_one_letter_code
_entity_poly.pdbx_strand_id
1 'polypeptide(L)'
;MAAESKTKPATNGNGMTNSNGKGAFKGSKLLEAIRNMVSSANNMERELGGLPDLEKLMESEKRLRMEVEEKNDEIDAVKKDRDDALAVKDQEVELTKKEADEKVRLIQEEAETKVRLIQEETDTKVSQLKAELDTEKEARRVLIEGFEERVGVHNQTKAESTAASEKLAEAQQDLQKKEDEAEAARQRVAELQQLSEKSSSQIESLTDEKERMAREKTLLAADLQQREAELTVLDGELRQLHKDVGVNLLHDYEDRELARFRREIDAFAEESRGLNTVSLPHQLDYLKRVPIPKSGSTPDLRCLVAQAVIAKFLRSHIFQPFFLPQDIHHAGADVLEYLSEDVQRATIFRCQILAACDRNDSAKAVAAQAKDEVYRELCAFVPATKYLPLQQRLTRFFEAGVKMWAELQRSKQLVLCEDLEDEDIEEIDEGQRPRMWDEYGARSKLAAGGPGDVCATLFPQVVMEESEDTINVIHPGVGLWSDQTVVIAASQAMAKGQLNGRVNGDARPGTQRRRSSSSAPSGRS
;
A
#
# COMPACT_ATOMS: atom_id res chain seq x y z
N MET A 1 -122.47 8.60 -42.95
CA MET A 1 -123.66 9.27 -43.50
C MET A 1 -124.90 8.73 -42.78
N ALA A 2 -126.05 9.40 -42.88
CA ALA A 2 -127.26 9.15 -42.07
C ALA A 2 -128.53 9.00 -42.95
N ALA A 3 -129.72 8.98 -42.32
CA ALA A 3 -131.08 8.76 -42.89
C ALA A 3 -131.40 7.27 -43.21
N GLU A 4 -132.43 6.58 -42.67
CA GLU A 4 -133.91 6.79 -42.58
C GLU A 4 -134.68 6.16 -43.77
N SER A 5 -135.94 5.67 -43.67
CA SER A 5 -136.78 5.20 -42.54
C SER A 5 -138.07 4.46 -43.02
N LYS A 6 -138.79 3.74 -42.10
CA LYS A 6 -140.27 3.59 -41.87
C LYS A 6 -141.33 3.75 -43.02
N THR A 7 -142.59 3.22 -43.03
CA THR A 7 -143.40 2.14 -42.36
C THR A 7 -144.86 2.08 -42.95
N LYS A 8 -145.50 0.89 -43.03
CA LYS A 8 -146.99 0.62 -42.93
C LYS A 8 -147.95 1.27 -44.01
N PRO A 9 -149.32 1.22 -43.94
CA PRO A 9 -150.24 0.04 -43.99
C PRO A 9 -151.54 0.15 -44.88
N ALA A 10 -152.22 -1.00 -45.11
CA ALA A 10 -153.67 -1.33 -45.35
C ALA A 10 -154.78 -0.33 -45.84
N THR A 11 -155.72 -0.79 -46.72
CA THR A 11 -157.22 -0.54 -46.67
C THR A 11 -158.07 -1.29 -47.77
N ASN A 12 -159.43 -1.15 -47.70
CA ASN A 12 -160.56 -1.88 -48.35
C ASN A 12 -160.84 -1.70 -49.88
N GLY A 13 -161.68 -2.60 -50.47
CA GLY A 13 -162.98 -2.19 -51.09
C GLY A 13 -163.42 -2.68 -52.50
N ASN A 14 -164.69 -3.15 -52.61
CA ASN A 14 -165.61 -3.27 -53.80
C ASN A 14 -165.19 -4.08 -55.08
N GLY A 15 -166.10 -4.53 -55.98
CA GLY A 15 -167.58 -4.70 -55.92
C GLY A 15 -168.37 -4.63 -57.27
N MET A 16 -169.48 -5.39 -57.40
CA MET A 16 -170.60 -5.29 -58.41
C MET A 16 -170.32 -5.63 -59.90
N THR A 17 -171.30 -5.90 -60.82
CA THR A 17 -172.74 -5.49 -61.04
C THR A 17 -173.59 -6.62 -61.72
N ASN A 18 -174.85 -6.44 -62.19
CA ASN A 18 -176.18 -6.20 -61.53
C ASN A 18 -177.33 -5.97 -62.59
N SER A 19 -178.61 -6.40 -62.39
CA SER A 19 -179.87 -5.62 -62.74
C SER A 19 -181.26 -6.35 -62.73
N ASN A 20 -182.23 -5.79 -61.98
CA ASN A 20 -183.71 -5.63 -62.16
C ASN A 20 -184.64 -6.50 -63.06
N GLY A 21 -185.87 -6.76 -62.55
CA GLY A 21 -187.09 -7.15 -63.30
C GLY A 21 -188.41 -6.75 -62.57
N LYS A 22 -189.59 -6.71 -63.25
CA LYS A 22 -190.89 -6.25 -62.64
C LYS A 22 -192.19 -6.52 -63.46
N GLY A 23 -193.35 -6.62 -62.80
CA GLY A 23 -194.72 -6.62 -63.42
C GLY A 23 -195.87 -6.85 -62.40
N ALA A 24 -197.10 -6.32 -62.61
CA ALA A 24 -198.22 -6.38 -61.62
C ALA A 24 -199.64 -5.97 -62.14
N PHE A 25 -200.68 -6.21 -61.32
CA PHE A 25 -201.91 -5.41 -61.03
C PHE A 25 -202.75 -4.75 -62.17
N LYS A 26 -204.09 -4.96 -62.20
CA LYS A 26 -205.22 -3.97 -62.36
C LYS A 26 -206.48 -4.49 -63.11
N GLY A 27 -207.55 -3.69 -63.06
CA GLY A 27 -208.73 -3.71 -63.96
C GLY A 27 -209.85 -4.64 -63.48
N SER A 28 -210.97 -4.18 -62.91
CA SER A 28 -212.00 -3.31 -63.55
C SER A 28 -212.34 -3.84 -64.94
N LYS A 29 -213.53 -4.39 -65.17
CA LYS A 29 -214.77 -3.63 -65.43
C LYS A 29 -214.52 -2.44 -66.39
N LEU A 30 -215.31 -2.28 -67.44
CA LEU A 30 -216.76 -2.44 -67.44
C LEU A 30 -217.25 -2.83 -68.85
N LEU A 31 -218.56 -2.78 -69.06
CA LEU A 31 -219.13 -2.20 -70.28
C LEU A 31 -218.31 -0.94 -70.68
N GLU A 32 -217.62 -0.80 -71.82
CA GLU A 32 -217.67 -1.49 -73.12
C GLU A 32 -217.62 -3.03 -73.15
N ALA A 33 -218.56 -3.74 -73.80
CA ALA A 33 -220.02 -3.78 -73.62
C ALA A 33 -220.72 -4.36 -74.87
N ILE A 34 -221.94 -4.90 -74.65
CA ILE A 34 -223.12 -4.62 -75.51
C ILE A 34 -223.02 -5.14 -76.97
N ARG A 35 -224.08 -4.87 -77.77
CA ARG A 35 -224.21 -5.04 -79.23
C ARG A 35 -222.86 -4.87 -79.93
N ASN A 36 -222.09 -5.92 -80.27
CA ASN A 36 -222.35 -7.33 -80.65
C ASN A 36 -223.24 -8.29 -79.79
N MET A 37 -223.67 -7.95 -78.58
CA MET A 37 -224.93 -8.47 -78.00
C MET A 37 -226.18 -8.07 -78.84
N VAL A 38 -227.37 -7.93 -78.24
CA VAL A 38 -228.69 -8.37 -78.77
C VAL A 38 -228.85 -9.87 -78.58
N SER A 39 -227.91 -10.64 -79.12
CA SER A 39 -227.96 -12.10 -79.21
C SER A 39 -226.73 -12.71 -78.53
N SER A 40 -226.80 -13.80 -77.75
CA SER A 40 -227.96 -14.63 -77.41
C SER A 40 -227.92 -15.09 -75.95
N ALA A 41 -229.04 -15.27 -75.27
CA ALA A 41 -230.07 -14.28 -74.90
C ALA A 41 -231.05 -15.00 -73.96
N ASN A 42 -231.66 -16.06 -74.49
CA ASN A 42 -232.10 -17.20 -73.70
C ASN A 42 -230.87 -17.83 -73.02
N ASN A 43 -231.12 -18.57 -71.93
CA ASN A 43 -230.19 -19.47 -71.24
C ASN A 43 -229.28 -18.76 -70.20
N MET A 44 -229.80 -18.16 -69.12
CA MET A 44 -231.11 -18.22 -68.42
C MET A 44 -232.37 -18.65 -69.21
N GLU A 45 -232.61 -19.95 -69.24
CA GLU A 45 -233.82 -20.65 -68.82
C GLU A 45 -233.39 -22.12 -68.78
N ARG A 46 -233.74 -22.84 -67.73
CA ARG A 46 -233.41 -24.26 -67.49
C ARG A 46 -231.90 -24.61 -67.47
N GLU A 47 -231.27 -24.67 -66.31
CA GLU A 47 -231.32 -25.82 -65.38
C GLU A 47 -230.22 -26.88 -65.65
N LEU A 48 -229.97 -27.71 -64.62
CA LEU A 48 -229.69 -29.16 -64.71
C LEU A 48 -228.78 -29.65 -65.87
N GLY A 49 -227.46 -29.68 -65.62
CA GLY A 49 -226.41 -30.12 -66.54
C GLY A 49 -225.57 -31.32 -66.05
N GLY A 50 -224.25 -31.12 -65.87
CA GLY A 50 -223.30 -32.23 -65.53
C GLY A 50 -221.88 -32.04 -64.90
N LEU A 51 -220.78 -31.62 -64.24
CA LEU A 51 -219.50 -32.37 -64.24
C LEU A 51 -218.72 -32.26 -65.58
N PRO A 52 -217.38 -32.56 -65.67
CA PRO A 52 -216.59 -33.38 -64.73
C PRO A 52 -215.13 -32.94 -64.41
N ASP A 53 -214.48 -33.81 -63.64
CA ASP A 53 -213.05 -34.13 -63.49
C ASP A 53 -212.02 -33.21 -62.80
N LEU A 54 -211.25 -33.88 -61.92
CA LEU A 54 -210.27 -33.34 -60.97
C LEU A 54 -208.84 -33.30 -61.54
N GLU A 55 -208.64 -33.87 -62.73
CA GLU A 55 -207.36 -34.43 -63.18
C GLU A 55 -206.32 -33.37 -63.58
N LYS A 56 -206.74 -32.34 -64.33
CA LYS A 56 -205.84 -31.31 -64.89
C LYS A 56 -205.13 -30.44 -63.85
N LEU A 57 -205.65 -30.35 -62.63
CA LEU A 57 -204.96 -29.61 -61.57
C LEU A 57 -203.71 -30.38 -61.09
N MET A 58 -203.80 -31.71 -61.00
CA MET A 58 -202.66 -32.57 -60.65
C MET A 58 -201.57 -32.53 -61.71
N GLU A 59 -201.91 -32.40 -62.99
CA GLU A 59 -200.94 -32.27 -64.08
C GLU A 59 -200.07 -31.00 -63.95
N SER A 60 -200.66 -29.89 -63.46
CA SER A 60 -199.93 -28.64 -63.24
C SER A 60 -198.94 -28.71 -62.08
N GLU A 61 -199.29 -29.40 -60.98
CA GLU A 61 -198.37 -29.66 -59.87
C GLU A 61 -197.25 -30.63 -60.29
N LYS A 62 -197.61 -31.69 -61.02
CA LYS A 62 -196.67 -32.70 -61.53
C LYS A 62 -195.59 -32.10 -62.42
N ARG A 63 -195.93 -31.06 -63.21
CA ARG A 63 -194.95 -30.33 -64.04
C ARG A 63 -193.91 -29.57 -63.20
N LEU A 64 -194.34 -28.87 -62.16
CA LEU A 64 -193.45 -28.11 -61.29
C LEU A 64 -192.54 -29.01 -60.43
N ARG A 65 -192.99 -30.23 -60.08
CA ARG A 65 -192.13 -31.22 -59.42
C ARG A 65 -190.95 -31.64 -60.32
N MET A 66 -191.21 -31.96 -61.59
CA MET A 66 -190.15 -32.33 -62.53
C MET A 66 -189.12 -31.20 -62.75
N GLU A 67 -189.56 -29.95 -62.83
CA GLU A 67 -188.65 -28.79 -63.02
C GLU A 67 -187.75 -28.51 -61.79
N VAL A 68 -188.20 -28.89 -60.59
CA VAL A 68 -187.38 -28.86 -59.36
C VAL A 68 -186.44 -30.07 -59.28
N GLU A 69 -186.87 -31.24 -59.75
CA GLU A 69 -186.08 -32.48 -59.78
C GLU A 69 -184.91 -32.35 -60.78
N GLU A 70 -185.19 -31.88 -62.00
CA GLU A 70 -184.20 -31.57 -63.05
C GLU A 70 -183.16 -30.52 -62.59
N LYS A 71 -183.56 -29.54 -61.77
CA LYS A 71 -182.64 -28.54 -61.19
C LYS A 71 -181.83 -29.06 -60.00
N ASN A 72 -182.25 -30.15 -59.36
CA ASN A 72 -181.48 -30.80 -58.30
C ASN A 72 -180.37 -31.68 -58.91
N ASP A 73 -180.70 -32.45 -59.95
CA ASP A 73 -179.76 -33.30 -60.68
C ASP A 73 -178.61 -32.48 -61.30
N GLU A 74 -178.92 -31.31 -61.87
CA GLU A 74 -177.92 -30.37 -62.41
C GLU A 74 -176.95 -29.86 -61.32
N ILE A 75 -177.42 -29.69 -60.08
CA ILE A 75 -176.60 -29.25 -58.94
C ILE A 75 -175.66 -30.36 -58.44
N ASP A 76 -176.14 -31.60 -58.38
CA ASP A 76 -175.32 -32.73 -57.91
C ASP A 76 -174.29 -33.19 -58.96
N ALA A 77 -174.58 -33.02 -60.26
CA ALA A 77 -173.58 -33.17 -61.31
C ALA A 77 -172.39 -32.20 -61.13
N VAL A 78 -172.66 -30.90 -60.93
CA VAL A 78 -171.62 -29.86 -60.78
C VAL A 78 -170.78 -30.04 -59.51
N LYS A 79 -171.33 -30.61 -58.43
CA LYS A 79 -170.54 -30.95 -57.23
C LYS A 79 -169.52 -32.05 -57.53
N LYS A 80 -169.90 -33.05 -58.32
CA LYS A 80 -169.05 -34.21 -58.62
C LYS A 80 -167.82 -33.82 -59.44
N ASP A 81 -168.01 -33.06 -60.53
CA ASP A 81 -166.92 -32.60 -61.40
C ASP A 81 -165.87 -31.77 -60.64
N ARG A 82 -166.31 -30.98 -59.63
CA ARG A 82 -165.42 -30.23 -58.74
C ARG A 82 -164.54 -31.13 -57.88
N ASP A 83 -165.11 -32.20 -57.33
CA ASP A 83 -164.43 -33.06 -56.36
C ASP A 83 -163.47 -34.04 -57.07
N ASP A 84 -163.84 -34.53 -58.25
CA ASP A 84 -162.93 -35.29 -59.13
C ASP A 84 -161.72 -34.43 -59.59
N ALA A 85 -161.91 -33.13 -59.84
CA ALA A 85 -160.84 -32.21 -60.23
C ALA A 85 -159.83 -31.90 -59.09
N LEU A 86 -160.27 -31.92 -57.83
CA LEU A 86 -159.39 -31.74 -56.66
C LEU A 86 -158.45 -32.94 -56.46
N ALA A 87 -158.96 -34.17 -56.60
CA ALA A 87 -158.18 -35.39 -56.41
C ALA A 87 -156.97 -35.49 -57.35
N VAL A 88 -157.09 -35.00 -58.59
CA VAL A 88 -155.98 -34.95 -59.56
C VAL A 88 -154.89 -33.97 -59.12
N LYS A 89 -155.24 -32.84 -58.50
CA LYS A 89 -154.27 -31.81 -58.11
C LYS A 89 -153.39 -32.20 -56.94
N ASP A 90 -153.94 -32.88 -55.94
CA ASP A 90 -153.14 -33.36 -54.80
C ASP A 90 -152.09 -34.42 -55.24
N GLN A 91 -152.39 -35.18 -56.29
CA GLN A 91 -151.50 -36.23 -56.80
C GLN A 91 -150.25 -35.68 -57.52
N GLU A 92 -150.32 -34.49 -58.16
CA GLU A 92 -149.14 -33.80 -58.73
C GLU A 92 -148.18 -33.30 -57.64
N VAL A 93 -148.71 -32.82 -56.50
CA VAL A 93 -147.93 -32.17 -55.45
C VAL A 93 -147.06 -33.18 -54.68
N GLU A 94 -147.60 -34.36 -54.36
CA GLU A 94 -146.83 -35.42 -53.69
C GLU A 94 -145.77 -36.09 -54.58
N LEU A 95 -145.86 -35.93 -55.90
CA LEU A 95 -144.88 -36.48 -56.86
C LEU A 95 -143.70 -35.51 -57.02
N THR A 96 -143.97 -34.23 -57.27
CA THR A 96 -142.94 -33.18 -57.40
C THR A 96 -142.11 -32.97 -56.13
N LYS A 97 -142.72 -33.16 -54.95
CA LYS A 97 -142.03 -33.13 -53.64
C LYS A 97 -140.95 -34.21 -53.50
N LYS A 98 -141.23 -35.45 -53.91
CA LYS A 98 -140.28 -36.58 -53.80
C LYS A 98 -139.05 -36.42 -54.70
N GLU A 99 -139.20 -35.78 -55.86
CA GLU A 99 -138.07 -35.46 -56.75
C GLU A 99 -137.15 -34.34 -56.22
N ALA A 100 -137.61 -33.55 -55.25
CA ALA A 100 -136.82 -32.50 -54.62
C ALA A 100 -135.93 -33.06 -53.49
N ASP A 101 -136.51 -33.86 -52.59
CA ASP A 101 -135.83 -34.38 -51.40
C ASP A 101 -134.60 -35.25 -51.76
N GLU A 102 -134.70 -36.11 -52.78
CA GLU A 102 -133.60 -36.99 -53.19
C GLU A 102 -132.41 -36.22 -53.81
N LYS A 103 -132.67 -35.05 -54.43
CA LYS A 103 -131.59 -34.17 -54.93
C LYS A 103 -130.81 -33.50 -53.79
N VAL A 104 -131.48 -33.18 -52.69
CA VAL A 104 -130.83 -32.63 -51.49
C VAL A 104 -129.91 -33.69 -50.86
N ARG A 105 -130.37 -34.94 -50.77
CA ARG A 105 -129.60 -36.05 -50.18
C ARG A 105 -128.25 -36.28 -50.88
N LEU A 106 -128.22 -36.29 -52.21
CA LEU A 106 -127.00 -36.51 -52.98
C LEU A 106 -125.95 -35.38 -52.82
N ILE A 107 -126.40 -34.12 -52.68
CA ILE A 107 -125.50 -32.97 -52.48
C ILE A 107 -124.84 -33.02 -51.08
N GLN A 108 -125.57 -33.52 -50.08
CA GLN A 108 -125.07 -33.67 -48.71
C GLN A 108 -123.87 -34.65 -48.65
N GLU A 109 -124.01 -35.82 -49.27
CA GLU A 109 -122.98 -36.89 -49.25
C GLU A 109 -121.66 -36.47 -49.97
N GLU A 110 -121.75 -35.66 -51.03
CA GLU A 110 -120.57 -35.14 -51.74
C GLU A 110 -119.84 -34.01 -50.98
N ALA A 111 -120.53 -33.31 -50.08
CA ALA A 111 -119.94 -32.26 -49.25
C ALA A 111 -119.14 -32.85 -48.07
N GLU A 112 -119.74 -33.79 -47.34
CA GLU A 112 -119.15 -34.39 -46.13
C GLU A 112 -117.88 -35.19 -46.44
N THR A 113 -117.84 -35.88 -47.58
CA THR A 113 -116.66 -36.62 -48.05
C THR A 113 -115.45 -35.72 -48.37
N LYS A 114 -115.68 -34.52 -48.92
CA LYS A 114 -114.60 -33.55 -49.21
C LYS A 114 -114.04 -32.90 -47.94
N VAL A 115 -114.89 -32.60 -46.96
CA VAL A 115 -114.45 -32.02 -45.67
C VAL A 115 -113.50 -32.97 -44.93
N ARG A 116 -113.81 -34.28 -44.90
CA ARG A 116 -112.98 -35.27 -44.19
C ARG A 116 -111.56 -35.38 -44.75
N LEU A 117 -111.43 -35.37 -46.08
CA LEU A 117 -110.14 -35.45 -46.77
C LEU A 117 -109.23 -34.24 -46.46
N ILE A 118 -109.79 -33.04 -46.41
CA ILE A 118 -109.02 -31.81 -46.10
C ILE A 118 -108.49 -31.86 -44.66
N GLN A 119 -109.32 -32.32 -43.70
CA GLN A 119 -108.93 -32.43 -42.29
C GLN A 119 -107.73 -33.38 -42.10
N GLU A 120 -107.80 -34.58 -42.69
CA GLU A 120 -106.73 -35.59 -42.65
C GLU A 120 -105.39 -35.06 -43.23
N GLU A 121 -105.44 -34.24 -44.29
CA GLU A 121 -104.24 -33.61 -44.89
C GLU A 121 -103.67 -32.45 -44.04
N THR A 122 -104.52 -31.71 -43.32
CA THR A 122 -104.05 -30.64 -42.43
C THR A 122 -103.38 -31.16 -41.15
N ASP A 123 -103.95 -32.16 -40.49
CA ASP A 123 -103.43 -32.66 -39.21
C ASP A 123 -102.09 -33.40 -39.38
N THR A 124 -101.87 -34.03 -40.53
CA THR A 124 -100.58 -34.65 -40.90
C THR A 124 -99.49 -33.61 -41.12
N LYS A 125 -99.76 -32.54 -41.88
CA LYS A 125 -98.82 -31.41 -42.09
C LYS A 125 -98.48 -30.66 -40.80
N VAL A 126 -99.46 -30.41 -39.92
CA VAL A 126 -99.23 -29.77 -38.61
C VAL A 126 -98.36 -30.64 -37.70
N SER A 127 -98.47 -31.97 -37.81
CA SER A 127 -97.64 -32.90 -37.04
C SER A 127 -96.19 -32.92 -37.53
N GLN A 128 -95.96 -32.88 -38.85
CA GLN A 128 -94.61 -32.82 -39.45
C GLN A 128 -93.86 -31.53 -39.04
N LEU A 129 -94.49 -30.36 -39.22
CA LEU A 129 -93.86 -29.07 -38.91
C LEU A 129 -93.50 -28.91 -37.42
N LYS A 130 -94.23 -29.57 -36.51
CA LYS A 130 -93.86 -29.60 -35.08
C LYS A 130 -92.59 -30.41 -34.83
N ALA A 131 -92.49 -31.60 -35.44
CA ALA A 131 -91.30 -32.44 -35.31
C ALA A 131 -90.04 -31.74 -35.85
N GLU A 132 -90.13 -31.13 -37.03
CA GLU A 132 -89.04 -30.34 -37.63
C GLU A 132 -88.61 -29.18 -36.71
N LEU A 133 -89.57 -28.38 -36.22
CA LEU A 133 -89.31 -27.25 -35.33
C LEU A 133 -88.63 -27.66 -34.02
N ASP A 134 -88.97 -28.81 -33.44
CA ASP A 134 -88.34 -29.29 -32.21
C ASP A 134 -86.94 -29.89 -32.48
N THR A 135 -86.70 -30.53 -33.64
CA THR A 135 -85.34 -30.94 -34.04
C THR A 135 -84.41 -29.75 -34.29
N GLU A 136 -84.89 -28.65 -34.88
CA GLU A 136 -84.09 -27.44 -35.12
C GLU A 136 -83.75 -26.72 -33.82
N LYS A 137 -84.66 -26.69 -32.82
CA LYS A 137 -84.35 -26.17 -31.47
C LYS A 137 -83.23 -26.96 -30.80
N GLU A 138 -83.28 -28.30 -30.88
CA GLU A 138 -82.28 -29.18 -30.28
C GLU A 138 -80.90 -28.97 -30.94
N ALA A 139 -80.86 -28.98 -32.28
CA ALA A 139 -79.64 -28.71 -33.04
C ALA A 139 -79.05 -27.33 -32.71
N ARG A 140 -79.90 -26.30 -32.59
CA ARG A 140 -79.48 -24.94 -32.21
C ARG A 140 -78.98 -24.85 -30.76
N ARG A 141 -79.52 -25.62 -29.82
CA ARG A 141 -79.00 -25.66 -28.43
C ARG A 141 -77.60 -26.27 -28.40
N VAL A 142 -77.43 -27.45 -29.01
CA VAL A 142 -76.14 -28.15 -29.09
C VAL A 142 -75.07 -27.30 -29.79
N LEU A 143 -75.45 -26.54 -30.83
CA LEU A 143 -74.52 -25.64 -31.52
C LEU A 143 -74.03 -24.48 -30.64
N ILE A 144 -74.90 -23.93 -29.78
CA ILE A 144 -74.56 -22.85 -28.83
C ILE A 144 -73.70 -23.41 -27.70
N GLU A 145 -74.13 -24.51 -27.06
CA GLU A 145 -73.38 -25.19 -25.97
C GLU A 145 -71.95 -25.50 -26.42
N GLY A 146 -71.78 -26.12 -27.60
CA GLY A 146 -70.46 -26.40 -28.15
C GLY A 146 -69.68 -25.16 -28.62
N PHE A 147 -70.31 -24.00 -28.86
CA PHE A 147 -69.59 -22.76 -29.14
C PHE A 147 -69.06 -22.12 -27.84
N GLU A 148 -69.87 -22.08 -26.79
CA GLU A 148 -69.49 -21.58 -25.47
C GLU A 148 -68.33 -22.41 -24.86
N GLU A 149 -68.40 -23.73 -24.95
CA GLU A 149 -67.31 -24.63 -24.54
C GLU A 149 -66.00 -24.31 -25.29
N ARG A 150 -66.03 -24.21 -26.62
CA ARG A 150 -64.85 -23.89 -27.44
C ARG A 150 -64.27 -22.51 -27.15
N VAL A 151 -65.10 -21.51 -26.83
CA VAL A 151 -64.63 -20.18 -26.40
C VAL A 151 -64.02 -20.23 -25.01
N GLY A 152 -64.58 -21.01 -24.08
CA GLY A 152 -64.00 -21.28 -22.77
C GLY A 152 -62.60 -21.88 -22.87
N VAL A 153 -62.47 -22.98 -23.62
CA VAL A 153 -61.18 -23.65 -23.89
C VAL A 153 -60.19 -22.70 -24.57
N HIS A 154 -60.60 -21.96 -25.61
CA HIS A 154 -59.72 -21.00 -26.28
C HIS A 154 -59.18 -19.93 -25.33
N ASN A 155 -60.03 -19.36 -24.48
CA ASN A 155 -59.62 -18.34 -23.51
C ASN A 155 -58.68 -18.92 -22.44
N GLN A 156 -58.92 -20.14 -21.97
CA GLN A 156 -58.03 -20.83 -21.03
C GLN A 156 -56.66 -21.12 -21.67
N THR A 157 -56.62 -21.78 -22.83
CA THR A 157 -55.37 -22.10 -23.54
C THR A 157 -54.60 -20.83 -23.91
N LYS A 158 -55.29 -19.72 -24.21
CA LYS A 158 -54.65 -18.41 -24.43
C LYS A 158 -53.99 -17.85 -23.16
N ALA A 159 -54.66 -17.92 -22.01
CA ALA A 159 -54.10 -17.48 -20.73
C ALA A 159 -52.93 -18.37 -20.27
N GLU A 160 -53.03 -19.68 -20.48
CA GLU A 160 -51.94 -20.63 -20.24
C GLU A 160 -50.74 -20.35 -21.17
N SER A 161 -51.01 -20.04 -22.45
CA SER A 161 -49.97 -19.69 -23.42
C SER A 161 -49.28 -18.35 -23.10
N THR A 162 -49.98 -17.35 -22.57
CA THR A 162 -49.34 -16.09 -22.13
C THR A 162 -48.49 -16.32 -20.88
N ALA A 163 -49.03 -17.02 -19.87
CA ALA A 163 -48.29 -17.33 -18.65
C ALA A 163 -47.07 -18.25 -18.90
N ALA A 164 -47.13 -19.13 -19.90
CA ALA A 164 -45.98 -19.91 -20.36
C ALA A 164 -44.94 -19.05 -21.09
N SER A 165 -45.39 -18.09 -21.92
CA SER A 165 -44.49 -17.15 -22.62
C SER A 165 -43.78 -16.19 -21.66
N GLU A 166 -44.46 -15.73 -20.61
CA GLU A 166 -43.89 -14.87 -19.57
C GLU A 166 -42.79 -15.62 -18.80
N LYS A 167 -43.10 -16.84 -18.30
CA LYS A 167 -42.11 -17.71 -17.62
C LYS A 167 -40.93 -18.10 -18.51
N LEU A 168 -41.14 -18.26 -19.82
CA LEU A 168 -40.06 -18.52 -20.76
C LEU A 168 -39.13 -17.31 -20.89
N ALA A 169 -39.68 -16.09 -20.93
CA ALA A 169 -38.89 -14.86 -20.97
C ALA A 169 -38.11 -14.63 -19.66
N GLU A 170 -38.73 -14.86 -18.50
CA GLU A 170 -38.06 -14.83 -17.19
C GLU A 170 -36.90 -15.85 -17.13
N ALA A 171 -37.14 -17.10 -17.53
CA ALA A 171 -36.12 -18.15 -17.55
C ALA A 171 -34.98 -17.86 -18.54
N GLN A 172 -35.26 -17.23 -19.68
CA GLN A 172 -34.24 -16.77 -20.63
C GLN A 172 -33.39 -15.62 -20.05
N GLN A 173 -34.01 -14.68 -19.33
CA GLN A 173 -33.31 -13.58 -18.69
C GLN A 173 -32.40 -14.05 -17.55
N ASP A 174 -32.88 -14.97 -16.70
CA ASP A 174 -32.06 -15.56 -15.63
C ASP A 174 -30.96 -16.46 -16.19
N LEU A 175 -31.19 -17.19 -17.30
CA LEU A 175 -30.15 -17.97 -17.97
C LEU A 175 -29.04 -17.06 -18.51
N GLN A 176 -29.37 -16.02 -19.29
CA GLN A 176 -28.39 -15.06 -19.81
C GLN A 176 -27.55 -14.46 -18.67
N LYS A 177 -28.20 -14.00 -17.61
CA LYS A 177 -27.52 -13.45 -16.43
C LYS A 177 -26.58 -14.47 -15.77
N LYS A 178 -26.93 -15.77 -15.75
CA LYS A 178 -26.06 -16.83 -15.22
C LYS A 178 -24.92 -17.20 -16.15
N GLU A 179 -25.09 -17.04 -17.47
CA GLU A 179 -24.01 -17.15 -18.43
C GLU A 179 -23.02 -15.98 -18.29
N ASP A 180 -23.51 -14.74 -18.16
CA ASP A 180 -22.70 -13.54 -17.90
C ASP A 180 -21.90 -13.67 -16.58
N GLU A 181 -22.55 -14.08 -15.49
CA GLU A 181 -21.92 -14.34 -14.19
C GLU A 181 -20.86 -15.46 -14.28
N ALA A 182 -21.12 -16.52 -15.06
CA ALA A 182 -20.20 -17.63 -15.25
C ALA A 182 -19.00 -17.27 -16.14
N GLU A 183 -19.17 -16.41 -17.15
CA GLU A 183 -18.04 -15.92 -17.95
C GLU A 183 -17.14 -15.00 -17.12
N ALA A 184 -17.71 -14.04 -16.38
CA ALA A 184 -16.95 -13.17 -15.48
C ALA A 184 -16.17 -13.99 -14.42
N ALA A 185 -16.75 -15.07 -13.91
CA ALA A 185 -16.06 -16.00 -13.01
C ALA A 185 -14.90 -16.74 -13.70
N ARG A 186 -15.08 -17.21 -14.94
CA ARG A 186 -14.02 -17.86 -15.74
C ARG A 186 -12.85 -16.91 -16.04
N GLN A 187 -13.13 -15.68 -16.46
CA GLN A 187 -12.12 -14.66 -16.71
C GLN A 187 -11.28 -14.40 -15.45
N ARG A 188 -11.93 -14.22 -14.29
CA ARG A 188 -11.25 -14.01 -13.00
C ARG A 188 -10.43 -15.22 -12.53
N VAL A 189 -10.85 -16.46 -12.84
CA VAL A 189 -10.04 -17.66 -12.56
C VAL A 189 -8.77 -17.67 -13.42
N ALA A 190 -8.87 -17.32 -14.70
CA ALA A 190 -7.70 -17.25 -15.59
C ALA A 190 -6.71 -16.15 -15.15
N GLU A 191 -7.19 -14.97 -14.74
CA GLU A 191 -6.35 -13.91 -14.15
C GLU A 191 -5.59 -14.40 -12.90
N LEU A 192 -6.28 -15.09 -11.99
CA LEU A 192 -5.68 -15.62 -10.76
C LEU A 192 -4.68 -16.76 -11.04
N GLN A 193 -4.93 -17.59 -12.05
CA GLN A 193 -3.97 -18.62 -12.51
C GLN A 193 -2.70 -17.96 -13.06
N GLN A 194 -2.82 -16.99 -13.97
CA GLN A 194 -1.68 -16.26 -14.53
C GLN A 194 -0.88 -15.51 -13.45
N LEU A 195 -1.55 -14.92 -12.45
CA LEU A 195 -0.90 -14.28 -11.31
C LEU A 195 -0.15 -15.31 -10.44
N SER A 196 -0.74 -16.49 -10.24
CA SER A 196 -0.14 -17.60 -9.49
C SER A 196 1.12 -18.15 -10.18
N GLU A 197 1.08 -18.35 -11.50
CA GLU A 197 2.24 -18.79 -12.30
C GLU A 197 3.38 -17.77 -12.28
N LYS A 198 3.05 -16.48 -12.41
CA LYS A 198 4.03 -15.38 -12.29
C LYS A 198 4.63 -15.29 -10.88
N SER A 199 3.83 -15.50 -9.84
CA SER A 199 4.30 -15.54 -8.45
C SER A 199 5.24 -16.73 -8.21
N SER A 200 4.88 -17.92 -8.70
CA SER A 200 5.68 -19.14 -8.55
C SER A 200 7.05 -19.02 -9.21
N SER A 201 7.11 -18.54 -10.46
CA SER A 201 8.37 -18.33 -11.18
C SER A 201 9.24 -17.21 -10.56
N GLN A 202 8.62 -16.19 -9.95
CA GLN A 202 9.37 -15.19 -9.18
C GLN A 202 9.94 -15.77 -7.86
N ILE A 203 9.21 -16.66 -7.18
CA ILE A 203 9.68 -17.36 -5.97
C ILE A 203 10.84 -18.31 -6.29
N GLU A 204 10.76 -19.03 -7.43
CA GLU A 204 11.83 -19.89 -7.94
C GLU A 204 13.11 -19.09 -8.21
N SER A 205 13.01 -18.01 -9.00
CA SER A 205 14.15 -17.12 -9.29
C SER A 205 14.79 -16.48 -8.04
N LEU A 206 14.00 -16.13 -7.02
CA LEU A 206 14.52 -15.59 -5.76
C LEU A 206 15.13 -16.68 -4.87
N THR A 207 14.71 -17.95 -5.02
CA THR A 207 15.30 -19.09 -4.33
C THR A 207 16.68 -19.40 -4.92
N ASP A 208 16.80 -19.45 -6.25
CA ASP A 208 18.08 -19.62 -6.94
C ASP A 208 19.08 -18.51 -6.61
N GLU A 209 18.63 -17.25 -6.59
CA GLU A 209 19.50 -16.13 -6.18
C GLU A 209 19.93 -16.24 -4.72
N LYS A 210 19.03 -16.60 -3.81
CA LYS A 210 19.36 -16.82 -2.40
C LYS A 210 20.39 -17.96 -2.23
N GLU A 211 20.28 -19.04 -2.99
CA GLU A 211 21.29 -20.10 -3.00
C GLU A 211 22.63 -19.64 -3.58
N ARG A 212 22.62 -18.88 -4.68
CA ARG A 212 23.82 -18.25 -5.25
C ARG A 212 24.55 -17.40 -4.22
N MET A 213 23.84 -16.49 -3.55
CA MET A 213 24.40 -15.62 -2.52
C MET A 213 24.89 -16.41 -1.29
N ALA A 214 24.24 -17.51 -0.93
CA ALA A 214 24.70 -18.39 0.15
C ALA A 214 26.03 -19.09 -0.20
N ARG A 215 26.16 -19.60 -1.44
CA ARG A 215 27.39 -20.23 -1.96
C ARG A 215 28.53 -19.21 -2.04
N GLU A 216 28.26 -18.01 -2.57
CA GLU A 216 29.22 -16.90 -2.62
C GLU A 216 29.70 -16.49 -1.22
N LYS A 217 28.77 -16.35 -0.26
CA LYS A 217 29.13 -16.10 1.15
C LYS A 217 30.04 -17.18 1.73
N THR A 218 29.81 -18.46 1.45
CA THR A 218 30.70 -19.54 1.94
C THR A 218 32.09 -19.51 1.31
N LEU A 219 32.21 -19.09 0.04
CA LEU A 219 33.51 -18.91 -0.62
C LEU A 219 34.28 -17.71 -0.05
N LEU A 220 33.62 -16.57 0.12
CA LEU A 220 34.23 -15.36 0.69
C LEU A 220 34.67 -15.56 2.15
N ALA A 221 33.90 -16.33 2.93
CA ALA A 221 34.30 -16.70 4.29
C ALA A 221 35.55 -17.60 4.32
N ALA A 222 35.71 -18.48 3.32
CA ALA A 222 36.89 -19.35 3.21
C ALA A 222 38.15 -18.59 2.75
N ASP A 223 38.05 -17.68 1.78
CA ASP A 223 39.17 -16.80 1.38
C ASP A 223 39.58 -15.88 2.55
N LEU A 224 38.62 -15.28 3.27
CA LEU A 224 38.91 -14.47 4.45
C LEU A 224 39.65 -15.28 5.53
N GLN A 225 39.19 -16.49 5.85
CA GLN A 225 39.87 -17.38 6.80
C GLN A 225 41.27 -17.78 6.32
N GLN A 226 41.47 -17.96 5.01
CA GLN A 226 42.79 -18.19 4.43
C GLN A 226 43.69 -16.95 4.61
N ARG A 227 43.18 -15.73 4.38
CA ARG A 227 43.96 -14.50 4.56
C ARG A 227 44.34 -14.23 6.02
N GLU A 228 43.45 -14.54 6.96
CA GLU A 228 43.76 -14.48 8.39
C GLU A 228 44.89 -15.46 8.76
N ALA A 229 44.90 -16.66 8.17
CA ALA A 229 46.00 -17.62 8.34
C ALA A 229 47.31 -17.15 7.69
N GLU A 230 47.26 -16.63 6.47
CA GLU A 230 48.42 -16.03 5.77
C GLU A 230 49.03 -14.87 6.58
N LEU A 231 48.20 -13.95 7.08
CA LEU A 231 48.63 -12.85 7.95
C LEU A 231 49.22 -13.34 9.27
N THR A 232 48.66 -14.39 9.87
CA THR A 232 49.20 -15.00 11.11
C THR A 232 50.59 -15.60 10.88
N VAL A 233 50.84 -16.20 9.72
CA VAL A 233 52.18 -16.70 9.34
C VAL A 233 53.15 -15.53 9.13
N LEU A 234 52.76 -14.52 8.34
CA LEU A 234 53.61 -13.37 8.02
C LEU A 234 53.96 -12.52 9.26
N ASP A 235 53.04 -12.35 10.21
CA ASP A 235 53.30 -11.72 11.51
C ASP A 235 54.28 -12.58 12.36
N GLY A 236 54.14 -13.91 12.31
CA GLY A 236 55.12 -14.84 12.90
C GLY A 236 56.53 -14.69 12.31
N GLU A 237 56.63 -14.63 10.97
CA GLU A 237 57.88 -14.42 10.24
C GLU A 237 58.50 -13.05 10.54
N LEU A 238 57.70 -11.98 10.56
CA LEU A 238 58.14 -10.62 10.87
C LEU A 238 58.68 -10.51 12.30
N ARG A 239 57.99 -11.11 13.29
CA ARG A 239 58.46 -11.18 14.68
C ARG A 239 59.77 -11.95 14.82
N GLN A 240 59.94 -13.02 14.05
CA GLN A 240 61.18 -13.80 14.04
C GLN A 240 62.31 -13.03 13.34
N LEU A 241 62.05 -12.31 12.25
CA LEU A 241 63.02 -11.42 11.58
C LEU A 241 63.46 -10.25 12.49
N HIS A 242 62.53 -9.59 13.18
CA HIS A 242 62.84 -8.57 14.19
C HIS A 242 63.76 -9.11 15.29
N LYS A 243 63.60 -10.38 15.66
CA LYS A 243 64.42 -11.06 16.67
C LYS A 243 65.79 -11.48 16.15
N ASP A 244 65.89 -11.95 14.91
CA ASP A 244 67.16 -12.35 14.29
C ASP A 244 68.04 -11.15 13.93
N VAL A 245 67.42 -9.99 13.65
CA VAL A 245 68.12 -8.71 13.48
C VAL A 245 68.44 -8.03 14.82
N GLY A 246 67.74 -8.40 15.90
CA GLY A 246 67.94 -7.84 17.25
C GLY A 246 67.16 -6.56 17.54
N VAL A 247 66.17 -6.20 16.71
CA VAL A 247 65.28 -5.04 16.93
C VAL A 247 64.57 -5.13 18.29
N ASN A 248 64.29 -6.35 18.76
CA ASN A 248 63.71 -6.62 20.08
C ASN A 248 64.63 -6.31 21.28
N LEU A 249 65.87 -5.87 21.04
CA LEU A 249 66.76 -5.33 22.08
C LEU A 249 66.53 -3.83 22.31
N LEU A 250 65.89 -3.15 21.36
CA LEU A 250 65.56 -1.73 21.45
C LEU A 250 64.24 -1.50 22.20
N HIS A 251 64.15 -0.35 22.84
CA HIS A 251 63.06 0.08 23.70
C HIS A 251 62.51 1.41 23.19
N ASP A 252 61.19 1.48 22.95
CA ASP A 252 60.46 2.74 22.73
C ASP A 252 60.25 3.39 24.11
N TYR A 253 61.11 4.33 24.50
CA TYR A 253 61.05 4.94 25.82
C TYR A 253 59.94 6.00 25.92
N GLU A 254 58.98 5.79 26.82
CA GLU A 254 57.95 6.79 27.13
C GLU A 254 58.58 8.09 27.71
N ASP A 255 57.89 9.23 27.56
CA ASP A 255 58.27 10.53 28.15
C ASP A 255 58.68 10.43 29.63
N ARG A 256 58.03 9.55 30.39
CA ARG A 256 58.29 9.31 31.81
C ARG A 256 59.64 8.63 32.05
N GLU A 257 60.09 7.79 31.13
CA GLU A 257 61.39 7.12 31.16
C GLU A 257 62.48 8.03 30.62
N LEU A 258 62.22 8.80 29.57
CA LEU A 258 63.12 9.90 29.15
C LEU A 258 63.32 10.88 30.31
N ALA A 259 62.25 11.28 30.99
CA ALA A 259 62.31 12.09 32.22
C ALA A 259 62.91 11.36 33.43
N ARG A 260 63.16 10.04 33.39
CA ARG A 260 64.06 9.34 34.33
C ARG A 260 65.51 9.58 33.90
N PHE A 261 65.87 9.23 32.66
CA PHE A 261 67.23 9.37 32.14
C PHE A 261 67.77 10.81 32.22
N ARG A 262 66.96 11.83 31.91
CA ARG A 262 67.35 13.25 32.09
C ARG A 262 67.85 13.53 33.52
N ARG A 263 67.09 13.10 34.54
CA ARG A 263 67.44 13.28 35.96
C ARG A 263 68.62 12.42 36.42
N GLU A 264 68.78 11.23 35.84
CA GLU A 264 69.91 10.34 36.14
C GLU A 264 71.21 10.89 35.55
N ILE A 265 71.17 11.44 34.32
CA ILE A 265 72.31 12.13 33.69
C ILE A 265 72.61 13.46 34.39
N ASP A 266 71.61 14.26 34.75
CA ASP A 266 71.79 15.47 35.59
C ASP A 266 72.55 15.12 36.88
N ALA A 267 72.12 14.07 37.59
CA ALA A 267 72.75 13.62 38.83
C ALA A 267 74.17 13.03 38.60
N PHE A 268 74.41 12.40 37.45
CA PHE A 268 75.72 11.88 37.07
C PHE A 268 76.72 12.99 36.69
N ALA A 269 76.25 14.02 35.99
CA ALA A 269 77.03 15.24 35.73
C ALA A 269 77.40 15.93 37.05
N GLU A 270 76.49 15.95 38.02
CA GLU A 270 76.76 16.47 39.37
C GLU A 270 77.74 15.61 40.18
N GLU A 271 77.68 14.27 40.10
CA GLU A 271 78.72 13.44 40.73
C GLU A 271 80.10 13.69 40.10
N SER A 272 80.17 13.94 38.79
CA SER A 272 81.43 14.26 38.09
C SER A 272 82.11 15.51 38.66
N ARG A 273 81.33 16.57 38.93
CA ARG A 273 81.78 17.80 39.62
C ARG A 273 82.30 17.50 41.03
N GLY A 274 81.71 16.52 41.71
CA GLY A 274 82.08 16.09 43.05
C GLY A 274 83.42 15.34 43.15
N LEU A 275 84.05 14.89 42.05
CA LEU A 275 85.32 14.13 42.07
C LEU A 275 86.57 15.00 42.33
N ASN A 276 86.41 16.33 42.25
CA ASN A 276 87.49 17.30 42.16
C ASN A 276 88.27 17.55 43.48
N THR A 277 89.51 17.07 43.56
CA THR A 277 90.45 17.41 44.67
C THR A 277 91.90 17.64 44.21
N VAL A 278 92.06 18.51 43.22
CA VAL A 278 93.25 18.60 42.33
C VAL A 278 94.08 19.89 42.52
N SER A 279 95.41 19.77 42.37
CA SER A 279 96.39 20.87 42.35
C SER A 279 97.28 20.82 41.10
N LEU A 280 97.02 21.71 40.14
CA LEU A 280 97.67 21.79 38.83
C LEU A 280 98.90 22.70 38.81
N PRO A 281 100.07 22.19 38.35
CA PRO A 281 101.27 23.00 38.08
C PRO A 281 101.53 23.25 36.58
N HIS A 282 100.88 22.51 35.68
CA HIS A 282 101.14 22.54 34.22
C HIS A 282 99.85 22.56 33.40
N GLN A 283 99.95 22.96 32.13
CA GLN A 283 98.84 23.01 31.17
C GLN A 283 98.81 21.72 30.34
N LEU A 284 97.60 21.19 30.09
CA LEU A 284 97.38 19.98 29.27
C LEU A 284 97.12 20.38 27.81
N ASP A 285 97.64 19.60 26.86
CA ASP A 285 97.66 19.94 25.43
C ASP A 285 96.27 20.09 24.77
N TYR A 286 95.24 19.50 25.37
CA TYR A 286 93.84 19.61 24.92
C TYR A 286 93.04 20.69 25.67
N LEU A 287 93.63 21.36 26.66
CA LEU A 287 93.02 22.47 27.41
C LEU A 287 93.74 23.79 27.13
N LYS A 288 94.17 23.98 25.87
CA LYS A 288 94.91 25.18 25.42
C LYS A 288 94.08 26.47 25.53
N ARG A 289 92.76 26.40 25.37
CA ARG A 289 91.82 27.51 25.57
C ARG A 289 91.68 27.90 27.06
N VAL A 290 91.98 26.99 28.01
CA VAL A 290 91.84 27.26 29.45
C VAL A 290 93.09 27.98 30.00
N PRO A 291 92.96 29.18 30.58
CA PRO A 291 94.10 29.97 31.05
C PRO A 291 94.61 29.48 32.41
N ILE A 292 95.70 28.70 32.43
CA ILE A 292 96.29 28.14 33.67
C ILE A 292 97.51 28.96 34.12
N PRO A 293 97.42 29.79 35.19
CA PRO A 293 98.50 30.70 35.59
C PRO A 293 99.71 29.97 36.20
N LYS A 294 100.92 30.39 35.80
CA LYS A 294 102.20 29.84 36.31
C LYS A 294 102.42 30.02 37.82
N SER A 295 101.68 30.94 38.46
CA SER A 295 101.66 31.13 39.92
C SER A 295 100.76 30.13 40.67
N GLY A 296 100.20 29.15 39.96
CA GLY A 296 99.09 28.32 40.43
C GLY A 296 97.74 28.90 40.03
N SER A 297 96.83 28.04 39.58
CA SER A 297 95.43 28.33 39.32
C SER A 297 94.60 28.35 40.62
N THR A 298 93.45 29.05 40.59
CA THR A 298 92.49 29.06 41.70
C THR A 298 91.96 27.65 41.99
N PRO A 299 91.51 27.33 43.23
CA PRO A 299 90.92 26.02 43.53
C PRO A 299 89.80 25.65 42.55
N ASP A 300 88.93 26.63 42.30
CA ASP A 300 87.81 26.64 41.37
C ASP A 300 88.22 26.17 39.96
N LEU A 301 89.22 26.83 39.35
CA LEU A 301 89.69 26.47 38.02
C LEU A 301 90.33 25.08 37.97
N ARG A 302 90.91 24.61 39.08
CA ARG A 302 91.49 23.25 39.17
C ARG A 302 90.41 22.18 39.27
N CYS A 303 89.28 22.49 39.90
CA CYS A 303 88.09 21.64 39.87
C CYS A 303 87.54 21.56 38.43
N LEU A 304 87.35 22.71 37.78
CA LEU A 304 86.83 22.79 36.42
C LEU A 304 87.72 22.05 35.40
N VAL A 305 89.04 22.23 35.47
CA VAL A 305 89.99 21.46 34.63
C VAL A 305 89.95 19.97 34.93
N ALA A 306 89.90 19.56 36.20
CA ALA A 306 89.80 18.13 36.54
C ALA A 306 88.49 17.50 36.04
N GLN A 307 87.39 18.26 36.05
CA GLN A 307 86.13 17.84 35.46
C GLN A 307 86.21 17.77 33.92
N ALA A 308 86.88 18.71 33.25
CA ALA A 308 87.11 18.63 31.80
C ALA A 308 87.96 17.40 31.40
N VAL A 309 88.91 16.97 32.24
CA VAL A 309 89.62 15.69 32.05
C VAL A 309 88.65 14.51 32.16
N ILE A 310 87.76 14.51 33.16
CA ILE A 310 86.74 13.46 33.31
C ILE A 310 85.77 13.45 32.11
N ALA A 311 85.29 14.62 31.67
CA ALA A 311 84.39 14.76 30.53
C ALA A 311 84.96 14.21 29.22
N LYS A 312 86.24 14.51 28.92
CA LYS A 312 86.95 13.96 27.77
C LYS A 312 86.93 12.43 27.77
N PHE A 313 87.26 11.80 28.90
CA PHE A 313 87.33 10.34 29.00
C PHE A 313 85.97 9.66 29.19
N LEU A 314 84.94 10.39 29.66
CA LEU A 314 83.54 9.98 29.52
C LEU A 314 83.18 9.91 28.03
N ARG A 315 83.42 10.96 27.24
CA ARG A 315 83.11 10.95 25.80
C ARG A 315 83.89 9.86 25.05
N SER A 316 85.20 9.79 25.22
CA SER A 316 86.06 8.89 24.41
C SER A 316 85.90 7.39 24.70
N HIS A 317 85.33 7.01 25.85
CA HIS A 317 85.24 5.60 26.27
C HIS A 317 83.81 5.17 26.65
N ILE A 318 83.04 6.03 27.31
CA ILE A 318 81.78 5.65 27.98
C ILE A 318 80.59 6.04 27.14
N PHE A 319 80.55 7.27 26.63
CA PHE A 319 79.45 7.79 25.83
C PHE A 319 79.69 7.51 24.34
N GLN A 320 79.88 6.23 24.03
CA GLN A 320 80.08 5.67 22.70
C GLN A 320 78.88 4.81 22.28
N PRO A 321 78.55 4.69 20.98
CA PRO A 321 77.36 3.94 20.53
C PRO A 321 77.35 2.44 20.91
N PHE A 322 78.52 1.86 21.20
CA PHE A 322 78.68 0.45 21.59
C PHE A 322 80.02 0.21 22.31
N PHE A 323 80.10 -0.87 23.11
CA PHE A 323 81.30 -1.26 23.84
C PHE A 323 82.06 -2.38 23.13
N LEU A 324 82.69 -2.05 22.01
CA LEU A 324 83.55 -2.95 21.24
C LEU A 324 85.01 -2.94 21.73
N PRO A 325 85.78 -4.04 21.54
CA PRO A 325 87.24 -4.04 21.64
C PRO A 325 87.90 -2.98 20.75
N GLN A 326 88.97 -2.33 21.25
CA GLN A 326 89.59 -1.15 20.63
C GLN A 326 90.01 -1.33 19.16
N ASP A 327 90.45 -2.54 18.82
CA ASP A 327 90.95 -2.96 17.51
C ASP A 327 89.85 -2.99 16.44
N ILE A 328 88.58 -3.10 16.84
CA ILE A 328 87.42 -3.04 15.94
C ILE A 328 86.45 -1.89 16.27
N HIS A 329 86.61 -1.20 17.40
CA HIS A 329 85.75 -0.10 17.82
C HIS A 329 85.67 1.03 16.80
N HIS A 330 86.83 1.49 16.28
CA HIS A 330 86.91 2.56 15.29
C HIS A 330 86.19 2.15 13.99
N ALA A 331 86.50 0.98 13.43
CA ALA A 331 85.82 0.46 12.25
C ALA A 331 84.29 0.26 12.46
N GLY A 332 83.85 0.01 13.69
CA GLY A 332 82.43 0.03 14.04
C GLY A 332 81.83 1.45 14.00
N ALA A 333 82.54 2.44 14.54
CA ALA A 333 82.11 3.85 14.53
C ALA A 333 82.06 4.40 13.10
N ASP A 334 83.12 4.21 12.31
CA ASP A 334 83.23 4.61 10.91
C ASP A 334 82.06 4.04 10.06
N VAL A 335 81.63 2.80 10.36
CA VAL A 335 80.50 2.15 9.68
C VAL A 335 79.14 2.67 10.17
N LEU A 336 78.99 3.01 11.46
CA LEU A 336 77.75 3.64 11.95
C LEU A 336 77.59 5.06 11.38
N GLU A 337 78.69 5.82 11.31
CA GLU A 337 78.74 7.15 10.69
C GLU A 337 78.43 7.09 9.19
N TYR A 338 79.05 6.16 8.45
CA TYR A 338 78.72 5.92 7.03
C TYR A 338 77.25 5.48 6.80
N LEU A 339 76.59 4.92 7.81
CA LEU A 339 75.19 4.48 7.73
C LEU A 339 74.19 5.50 8.27
N SER A 340 74.60 6.66 8.80
CA SER A 340 73.66 7.64 9.37
C SER A 340 72.67 8.20 8.33
N GLU A 341 73.11 8.33 7.07
CA GLU A 341 72.25 8.67 5.90
C GLU A 341 71.08 7.68 5.68
N ASP A 342 71.10 6.49 6.31
CA ASP A 342 69.98 5.55 6.32
C ASP A 342 69.74 5.08 7.77
N VAL A 343 68.92 5.87 8.49
CA VAL A 343 68.53 5.63 9.89
C VAL A 343 68.08 4.19 10.15
N GLN A 344 67.45 3.52 9.17
CA GLN A 344 67.07 2.11 9.30
C GLN A 344 68.29 1.18 9.29
N ARG A 345 69.25 1.38 8.39
CA ARG A 345 70.52 0.63 8.39
C ARG A 345 71.38 0.93 9.61
N ALA A 346 71.52 2.20 10.02
CA ALA A 346 72.22 2.56 11.25
C ALA A 346 71.60 1.84 12.48
N THR A 347 70.28 1.81 12.56
CA THR A 347 69.55 1.11 13.63
C THR A 347 69.75 -0.41 13.56
N ILE A 348 69.66 -1.03 12.37
CA ILE A 348 69.91 -2.46 12.16
C ILE A 348 71.35 -2.84 12.55
N PHE A 349 72.33 -2.04 12.16
CA PHE A 349 73.73 -2.23 12.52
C PHE A 349 73.94 -2.10 14.04
N ARG A 350 73.37 -1.06 14.67
CA ARG A 350 73.39 -0.90 16.14
C ARG A 350 72.79 -2.10 16.86
N CYS A 351 71.65 -2.64 16.40
CA CYS A 351 71.03 -3.85 16.96
C CYS A 351 71.98 -5.06 16.93
N GLN A 352 72.63 -5.31 15.79
CA GLN A 352 73.54 -6.45 15.62
C GLN A 352 74.81 -6.30 16.49
N ILE A 353 75.37 -5.09 16.59
CA ILE A 353 76.51 -4.82 17.47
C ILE A 353 76.10 -4.95 18.94
N LEU A 354 74.96 -4.41 19.37
CA LEU A 354 74.44 -4.58 20.74
C LEU A 354 74.23 -6.07 21.10
N ALA A 355 73.64 -6.87 20.19
CA ALA A 355 73.45 -8.31 20.36
C ALA A 355 74.78 -9.09 20.52
N ALA A 356 75.87 -8.61 19.91
CA ALA A 356 77.22 -9.14 20.10
C ALA A 356 77.87 -8.64 21.41
N CYS A 357 77.64 -7.38 21.79
CA CYS A 357 78.21 -6.77 22.99
C CYS A 357 77.65 -7.36 24.29
N ASP A 358 76.36 -7.71 24.34
CA ASP A 358 75.66 -8.22 25.54
C ASP A 358 76.19 -9.59 26.05
N ARG A 359 77.16 -10.18 25.34
CA ARG A 359 77.82 -11.45 25.67
C ARG A 359 79.25 -11.27 26.23
N ASN A 360 79.79 -10.06 26.24
CA ASN A 360 81.19 -9.79 26.56
C ASN A 360 81.37 -8.88 27.79
N ASP A 361 82.47 -9.10 28.53
CA ASP A 361 82.88 -8.22 29.64
C ASP A 361 83.44 -6.85 29.19
N SER A 362 83.33 -6.50 27.89
CA SER A 362 83.83 -5.25 27.29
C SER A 362 83.44 -4.01 28.08
N ALA A 363 82.17 -3.92 28.51
CA ALA A 363 81.64 -2.83 29.33
C ALA A 363 82.49 -2.58 30.60
N LYS A 364 82.94 -3.64 31.28
CA LYS A 364 83.79 -3.55 32.49
C LYS A 364 85.23 -3.18 32.13
N ALA A 365 85.76 -3.70 31.02
CA ALA A 365 87.10 -3.37 30.55
C ALA A 365 87.22 -1.89 30.17
N VAL A 366 86.21 -1.35 29.48
CA VAL A 366 86.07 0.06 29.10
C VAL A 366 85.98 0.95 30.35
N ALA A 367 85.11 0.61 31.31
CA ALA A 367 85.03 1.34 32.59
C ALA A 367 86.37 1.35 33.34
N ALA A 368 87.07 0.21 33.38
CA ALA A 368 88.37 0.09 34.03
C ALA A 368 89.46 0.93 33.33
N GLN A 369 89.48 0.95 31.99
CA GLN A 369 90.41 1.75 31.19
C GLN A 369 90.19 3.25 31.42
N ALA A 370 88.95 3.74 31.24
CA ALA A 370 88.63 5.16 31.41
C ALA A 370 89.02 5.66 32.81
N LYS A 371 88.73 4.85 33.84
CA LYS A 371 89.17 5.07 35.22
C LYS A 371 90.70 5.12 35.35
N ASP A 372 91.47 4.26 34.68
CA ASP A 372 92.94 4.25 34.77
C ASP A 372 93.59 5.41 34.01
N GLU A 373 93.00 5.88 32.92
CA GLU A 373 93.47 7.05 32.16
C GLU A 373 93.16 8.35 32.93
N VAL A 374 91.94 8.51 33.44
CA VAL A 374 91.59 9.63 34.33
C VAL A 374 92.45 9.63 35.60
N TYR A 375 92.68 8.45 36.20
CA TYR A 375 93.54 8.34 37.36
C TYR A 375 95.00 8.73 37.01
N ARG A 376 95.52 8.33 35.86
CA ARG A 376 96.88 8.68 35.40
C ARG A 376 97.07 10.19 35.25
N GLU A 377 96.11 10.88 34.61
CA GLU A 377 96.16 12.34 34.47
C GLU A 377 96.00 13.05 35.84
N LEU A 378 95.07 12.60 36.70
CA LEU A 378 94.74 13.32 37.93
C LEU A 378 95.61 12.97 39.15
N CYS A 379 96.22 11.78 39.23
CA CYS A 379 96.97 11.37 40.43
C CYS A 379 98.25 12.18 40.68
N ALA A 380 98.87 12.75 39.63
CA ALA A 380 99.99 13.67 39.76
C ALA A 380 99.64 14.97 40.52
N PHE A 381 98.35 15.26 40.65
CA PHE A 381 97.82 16.51 41.20
C PHE A 381 97.06 16.32 42.51
N VAL A 382 97.08 15.12 43.09
CA VAL A 382 96.29 14.74 44.26
C VAL A 382 97.24 14.35 45.39
N PRO A 383 96.99 14.72 46.66
CA PRO A 383 97.80 14.26 47.78
C PRO A 383 97.77 12.73 47.90
N ALA A 384 98.91 12.08 48.17
CA ALA A 384 99.01 10.62 48.23
C ALA A 384 98.02 9.96 49.21
N THR A 385 97.64 10.67 50.29
CA THR A 385 96.60 10.25 51.24
C THR A 385 95.19 10.11 50.64
N LYS A 386 94.95 10.68 49.45
CA LYS A 386 93.69 10.61 48.70
C LYS A 386 93.71 9.66 47.51
N TYR A 387 94.83 8.99 47.20
CA TYR A 387 94.94 8.10 46.03
C TYR A 387 93.93 6.95 46.04
N LEU A 388 93.87 6.16 47.12
CA LEU A 388 92.91 5.06 47.22
C LEU A 388 91.44 5.55 47.24
N PRO A 389 91.06 6.59 48.02
CA PRO A 389 89.73 7.19 47.92
C PRO A 389 89.37 7.69 46.52
N LEU A 390 90.29 8.33 45.79
CA LEU A 390 90.05 8.78 44.42
C LEU A 390 89.82 7.59 43.50
N GLN A 391 90.70 6.58 43.53
CA GLN A 391 90.59 5.39 42.70
C GLN A 391 89.26 4.66 42.93
N GLN A 392 88.83 4.49 44.19
CA GLN A 392 87.55 3.88 44.55
C GLN A 392 86.33 4.67 44.05
N ARG A 393 86.40 6.02 44.07
CA ARG A 393 85.33 6.86 43.53
C ARG A 393 85.28 6.80 42.00
N LEU A 394 86.44 6.90 41.33
CA LEU A 394 86.53 6.76 39.87
C LEU A 394 86.00 5.39 39.41
N THR A 395 86.31 4.30 40.10
CA THR A 395 85.78 2.96 39.76
C THR A 395 84.25 2.98 39.75
N ARG A 396 83.61 3.40 40.85
CA ARG A 396 82.13 3.43 40.95
C ARG A 396 81.50 4.37 39.93
N PHE A 397 82.11 5.53 39.70
CA PHE A 397 81.64 6.52 38.75
C PHE A 397 81.65 5.97 37.31
N PHE A 398 82.76 5.36 36.87
CA PHE A 398 82.85 4.78 35.53
C PHE A 398 82.01 3.51 35.35
N GLU A 399 81.87 2.68 36.40
CA GLU A 399 80.93 1.55 36.41
C GLU A 399 79.45 2.01 36.29
N ALA A 400 79.07 3.08 37.01
CA ALA A 400 77.73 3.66 36.93
C ALA A 400 77.47 4.31 35.56
N GLY A 401 78.43 5.05 35.03
CA GLY A 401 78.34 5.70 33.71
C GLY A 401 78.15 4.68 32.57
N VAL A 402 78.91 3.59 32.56
CA VAL A 402 78.72 2.50 31.59
C VAL A 402 77.34 1.87 31.75
N LYS A 403 76.87 1.60 32.97
CA LYS A 403 75.53 1.02 33.17
C LYS A 403 74.42 1.93 32.63
N MET A 404 74.47 3.22 32.98
CA MET A 404 73.50 4.23 32.54
C MET A 404 73.48 4.36 31.02
N TRP A 405 74.65 4.43 30.39
CA TRP A 405 74.77 4.57 28.94
C TRP A 405 74.39 3.28 28.18
N ALA A 406 74.75 2.10 28.71
CA ALA A 406 74.36 0.81 28.13
C ALA A 406 72.84 0.58 28.16
N GLU A 407 72.14 1.14 29.15
CA GLU A 407 70.68 1.16 29.18
C GLU A 407 70.16 2.13 28.10
N LEU A 408 70.64 3.38 28.08
CA LEU A 408 70.17 4.41 27.16
C LEU A 408 70.44 4.13 25.66
N GLN A 409 71.54 3.45 25.31
CA GLN A 409 71.83 3.02 23.93
C GLN A 409 70.89 1.92 23.42
N ARG A 410 70.08 1.31 24.31
CA ARG A 410 68.95 0.46 23.93
C ARG A 410 67.69 1.27 23.60
N SER A 411 67.75 2.60 23.55
CA SER A 411 66.69 3.40 22.92
C SER A 411 66.48 2.95 21.46
N LYS A 412 65.28 3.20 20.93
CA LYS A 412 64.94 2.98 19.52
C LYS A 412 65.62 4.02 18.62
N GLN A 413 65.50 5.29 18.96
CA GLN A 413 66.32 6.39 18.42
C GLN A 413 67.81 6.15 18.65
N LEU A 414 68.67 6.76 17.83
CA LEU A 414 70.09 6.86 18.13
C LEU A 414 70.30 7.92 19.23
N VAL A 415 71.27 7.69 20.11
CA VAL A 415 71.67 8.64 21.16
C VAL A 415 73.14 8.99 20.95
N LEU A 416 73.42 10.27 20.77
CA LEU A 416 74.75 10.80 20.45
C LEU A 416 75.28 11.66 21.60
N CYS A 417 76.60 11.92 21.56
CA CYS A 417 77.30 12.64 22.61
C CYS A 417 78.36 13.59 22.05
N GLU A 418 78.09 14.89 22.18
CA GLU A 418 78.79 15.97 21.48
C GLU A 418 79.64 16.80 22.45
N ASP A 419 80.76 17.34 21.95
CA ASP A 419 81.49 18.40 22.65
C ASP A 419 80.76 19.73 22.47
N LEU A 420 80.99 20.68 23.40
CA LEU A 420 80.38 21.99 23.33
C LEU A 420 81.24 22.90 22.44
N GLU A 421 80.75 23.18 21.24
CA GLU A 421 81.42 24.06 20.26
C GLU A 421 80.95 25.52 20.40
N ASP A 422 81.56 26.45 19.65
CA ASP A 422 81.27 27.89 19.77
C ASP A 422 80.09 28.35 18.91
N GLU A 423 79.69 27.52 17.94
CA GLU A 423 78.71 27.85 16.90
C GLU A 423 77.27 27.55 17.38
N ASP A 424 76.29 28.24 16.79
CA ASP A 424 74.83 28.07 16.93
C ASP A 424 74.17 28.12 18.34
N ILE A 425 74.94 28.30 19.43
CA ILE A 425 74.44 28.44 20.82
C ILE A 425 73.34 29.53 20.96
N GLU A 426 73.36 30.58 20.13
CA GLU A 426 72.33 31.63 20.17
C GLU A 426 71.02 31.28 19.44
N GLU A 427 71.00 30.27 18.58
CA GLU A 427 69.80 29.82 17.85
C GLU A 427 69.05 28.70 18.60
N ILE A 428 69.75 27.95 19.47
CA ILE A 428 69.19 26.89 20.32
C ILE A 428 68.18 27.43 21.35
N ASP A 429 67.11 26.68 21.63
CA ASP A 429 66.08 27.00 22.63
C ASP A 429 66.66 27.20 24.04
N GLU A 430 66.19 28.19 24.83
CA GLU A 430 66.82 28.57 26.12
C GLU A 430 66.89 27.40 27.13
N GLY A 431 65.93 26.48 27.11
CA GLY A 431 65.93 25.26 27.94
C GLY A 431 66.85 24.14 27.46
N GLN A 432 67.38 24.23 26.25
CA GLN A 432 68.30 23.29 25.62
C GLN A 432 69.75 23.80 25.60
N ARG A 433 70.00 25.09 25.86
CA ARG A 433 71.35 25.68 25.84
C ARG A 433 72.28 25.05 26.89
N PRO A 434 73.57 24.86 26.58
CA PRO A 434 74.53 24.30 27.52
C PRO A 434 74.64 25.10 28.82
N ARG A 435 74.63 24.39 29.95
CA ARG A 435 74.56 25.00 31.28
C ARG A 435 75.94 25.41 31.81
N MET A 436 75.95 26.28 32.82
CA MET A 436 77.15 26.61 33.58
C MET A 436 77.02 26.22 35.05
N TRP A 437 78.15 25.95 35.70
CA TRP A 437 78.20 25.84 37.16
C TRP A 437 78.28 27.25 37.78
N ASP A 438 77.13 27.78 38.20
CA ASP A 438 76.97 29.13 38.78
C ASP A 438 77.92 29.45 39.94
N GLU A 439 78.31 28.44 40.73
CA GLU A 439 79.19 28.59 41.89
C GLU A 439 80.60 29.12 41.54
N TYR A 440 81.05 28.94 40.30
CA TYR A 440 82.32 29.49 39.79
C TYR A 440 82.15 30.88 39.15
N GLY A 441 81.00 31.51 39.41
CA GLY A 441 80.64 32.87 39.04
C GLY A 441 80.00 32.96 37.66
N ALA A 442 79.12 33.94 37.49
CA ALA A 442 78.37 34.19 36.26
C ALA A 442 79.27 34.63 35.08
N ARG A 443 78.71 34.55 33.87
CA ARG A 443 79.25 35.10 32.63
C ARG A 443 79.19 36.63 32.63
N SER A 444 80.28 37.29 32.24
CA SER A 444 80.41 38.74 32.32
C SER A 444 80.02 39.45 31.01
N LYS A 445 78.80 39.99 30.96
CA LYS A 445 78.32 40.87 29.85
C LYS A 445 79.11 42.19 29.68
N LEU A 446 80.19 42.38 30.44
CA LEU A 446 81.10 43.53 30.35
C LEU A 446 82.44 43.17 29.66
N ALA A 447 82.63 41.93 29.22
CA ALA A 447 83.67 41.59 28.25
C ALA A 447 83.32 42.25 26.90
N ALA A 448 84.23 43.06 26.36
CA ALA A 448 83.96 43.95 25.21
C ALA A 448 84.04 43.23 23.84
N GLY A 449 83.50 42.01 23.73
CA GLY A 449 83.74 41.11 22.59
C GLY A 449 82.58 40.21 22.15
N GLY A 450 81.36 40.40 22.65
CA GLY A 450 80.21 39.53 22.36
C GLY A 450 80.03 38.40 23.38
N PRO A 451 79.30 37.32 23.05
CA PRO A 451 79.26 36.11 23.85
C PRO A 451 80.67 35.49 23.91
N GLY A 452 81.17 35.17 25.10
CA GLY A 452 82.45 34.49 25.21
C GLY A 452 82.41 33.04 24.72
N ASP A 453 83.46 32.63 24.01
CA ASP A 453 83.77 31.27 23.52
C ASP A 453 83.75 30.18 24.61
N VAL A 454 83.57 28.92 24.21
CA VAL A 454 83.73 27.75 25.07
C VAL A 454 85.23 27.42 25.25
N CYS A 455 85.73 27.47 26.48
CA CYS A 455 87.10 27.08 26.80
C CYS A 455 87.29 25.57 27.04
N ALA A 456 86.25 24.87 27.50
CA ALA A 456 86.23 23.41 27.66
C ALA A 456 84.81 22.87 27.92
N THR A 457 84.53 21.66 27.42
CA THR A 457 83.44 20.81 27.89
C THR A 457 83.72 20.33 29.33
N LEU A 458 82.79 20.54 30.26
CA LEU A 458 82.82 20.04 31.64
C LEU A 458 81.89 18.83 31.82
N PHE A 459 80.84 18.74 31.00
CA PHE A 459 80.08 17.52 30.76
C PHE A 459 79.49 17.64 29.35
N PRO A 460 79.59 16.60 28.49
CA PRO A 460 79.18 16.71 27.10
C PRO A 460 77.66 16.84 26.95
N GLN A 461 77.24 17.32 25.78
CA GLN A 461 75.84 17.32 25.41
C GLN A 461 75.41 15.86 25.10
N VAL A 462 74.15 15.53 25.42
CA VAL A 462 73.56 14.21 25.13
C VAL A 462 72.23 14.45 24.42
N VAL A 463 72.17 13.99 23.18
CA VAL A 463 71.03 14.20 22.28
C VAL A 463 70.45 12.87 21.81
N MET A 464 69.14 12.87 21.54
CA MET A 464 68.43 11.76 20.92
C MET A 464 67.95 12.20 19.54
N GLU A 465 68.32 11.44 18.50
CA GLU A 465 67.99 11.73 17.11
C GLU A 465 66.62 11.10 16.79
N GLU A 466 65.60 11.92 16.59
CA GLU A 466 64.24 11.47 16.24
C GLU A 466 64.01 11.45 14.72
N SER A 467 64.64 12.37 14.00
CA SER A 467 64.79 12.38 12.54
C SER A 467 65.89 13.37 12.13
N GLU A 468 66.25 13.40 10.83
CA GLU A 468 67.24 14.32 10.23
C GLU A 468 67.03 15.80 10.65
N ASP A 469 65.78 16.23 10.80
CA ASP A 469 65.38 17.60 11.19
C ASP A 469 64.96 17.74 12.68
N THR A 470 65.09 16.70 13.52
CA THR A 470 64.55 16.72 14.90
C THR A 470 65.46 16.05 15.93
N ILE A 471 66.04 16.89 16.78
CA ILE A 471 66.96 16.51 17.85
C ILE A 471 66.31 16.78 19.21
N ASN A 472 66.20 15.74 20.04
CA ASN A 472 65.62 15.81 21.38
C ASN A 472 66.73 15.78 22.45
N VAL A 473 67.00 16.94 23.06
CA VAL A 473 68.05 17.07 24.07
C VAL A 473 67.69 16.31 25.36
N ILE A 474 68.51 15.31 25.71
CA ILE A 474 68.40 14.59 26.98
C ILE A 474 69.13 15.37 28.07
N HIS A 475 70.34 15.83 27.77
CA HIS A 475 71.13 16.68 28.67
C HIS A 475 71.87 17.75 27.85
N PRO A 476 71.73 19.05 28.16
CA PRO A 476 72.27 20.14 27.36
C PRO A 476 73.79 20.29 27.44
N GLY A 477 74.46 19.48 28.27
CA GLY A 477 75.89 19.63 28.56
C GLY A 477 76.17 20.74 29.57
N VAL A 478 77.43 20.82 29.99
CA VAL A 478 77.96 21.86 30.87
C VAL A 478 79.29 22.36 30.32
N GLY A 479 79.42 23.68 30.16
CA GLY A 479 80.61 24.33 29.60
C GLY A 479 81.41 25.15 30.61
N LEU A 480 82.63 25.51 30.20
CA LEU A 480 83.47 26.54 30.83
C LEU A 480 83.67 27.67 29.82
N TRP A 481 83.19 28.88 30.10
CA TRP A 481 83.21 29.99 29.14
C TRP A 481 84.32 31.01 29.38
N SER A 482 84.84 31.60 28.30
CA SER A 482 85.92 32.61 28.33
C SER A 482 85.54 33.89 29.09
N ASP A 483 84.25 34.24 29.06
CA ASP A 483 83.65 35.36 29.80
C ASP A 483 83.24 35.02 31.24
N GLN A 484 83.43 33.78 31.70
CA GLN A 484 83.09 33.37 33.05
C GLN A 484 84.06 33.98 34.06
N THR A 485 83.54 34.42 35.21
CA THR A 485 84.30 35.16 36.24
C THR A 485 85.60 34.45 36.65
N VAL A 486 85.59 33.12 36.85
CA VAL A 486 86.79 32.32 37.17
C VAL A 486 87.85 32.33 36.05
N VAL A 487 87.42 32.32 34.78
CA VAL A 487 88.31 32.31 33.61
C VAL A 487 88.91 33.69 33.37
N ILE A 488 88.10 34.75 33.47
CA ILE A 488 88.57 36.15 33.42
C ILE A 488 89.62 36.40 34.51
N ALA A 489 89.40 35.95 35.74
CA ALA A 489 90.34 36.12 36.84
C ALA A 489 91.69 35.45 36.56
N ALA A 490 91.68 34.25 35.99
CA ALA A 490 92.89 33.51 35.63
C ALA A 490 93.62 34.12 34.42
N SER A 491 92.91 34.55 33.38
CA SER A 491 93.47 35.31 32.25
C SER A 491 94.15 36.61 32.72
N GLN A 492 93.52 37.35 33.64
CA GLN A 492 94.15 38.53 34.23
C GLN A 492 95.40 38.20 35.07
N ALA A 493 95.42 37.06 35.78
CA ALA A 493 96.60 36.60 36.51
C ALA A 493 97.75 36.25 35.56
N MET A 494 97.47 35.59 34.42
CA MET A 494 98.45 35.31 33.37
C MET A 494 99.06 36.60 32.79
N ALA A 495 98.23 37.57 32.42
CA ALA A 495 98.69 38.85 31.88
C ALA A 495 99.56 39.65 32.88
N LYS A 496 99.17 39.69 34.16
CA LYS A 496 99.98 40.31 35.23
C LYS A 496 101.31 39.58 35.44
N GLY A 497 101.33 38.25 35.32
CA GLY A 497 102.54 37.43 35.35
C GLY A 497 103.51 37.72 34.19
N GLN A 498 102.99 38.00 32.99
CA GLN A 498 103.82 38.39 31.83
C GLN A 498 104.41 39.80 31.98
N LEU A 499 103.62 40.78 32.46
CA LEU A 499 104.08 42.16 32.66
C LEU A 499 105.24 42.26 33.67
N ASN A 500 105.18 41.50 34.77
CA ASN A 500 106.25 41.45 35.77
C ASN A 500 107.55 40.81 35.25
N GLY A 501 107.54 40.15 34.08
CA GLY A 501 108.74 39.61 33.43
C GLY A 501 109.64 40.67 32.77
N ARG A 502 109.28 41.96 32.79
CA ARG A 502 110.00 43.03 32.06
C ARG A 502 110.21 44.34 32.84
N VAL A 503 110.27 44.31 34.18
CA VAL A 503 110.67 45.49 34.97
C VAL A 503 111.77 45.17 35.97
N ASN A 504 113.01 45.47 35.60
CA ASN A 504 114.05 45.85 36.58
C ASN A 504 113.84 47.34 36.88
N GLY A 505 113.43 47.68 38.11
CA GLY A 505 113.24 49.07 38.54
C GLY A 505 112.57 49.16 39.92
N ASP A 506 113.15 49.93 40.83
CA ASP A 506 112.70 50.04 42.22
C ASP A 506 111.32 50.70 42.37
N ALA A 507 110.41 50.01 43.08
CA ALA A 507 109.24 50.62 43.70
C ALA A 507 108.77 49.78 44.91
N ARG A 508 109.22 50.11 46.13
CA ARG A 508 108.67 49.55 47.38
C ARG A 508 107.33 50.22 47.73
N PRO A 509 106.21 49.49 47.89
CA PRO A 509 105.00 50.03 48.49
C PRO A 509 105.22 50.26 50.01
N GLY A 510 105.04 51.49 50.47
CA GLY A 510 105.24 51.86 51.87
C GLY A 510 104.12 51.36 52.81
N THR A 511 104.47 50.99 54.04
CA THR A 511 103.52 50.54 55.07
C THR A 511 102.62 51.68 55.57
N GLN A 512 101.47 51.92 54.93
CA GLN A 512 100.52 52.94 55.36
C GLN A 512 99.61 52.43 56.49
N ARG A 513 100.09 52.60 57.72
CA ARG A 513 99.48 52.17 58.99
C ARG A 513 98.13 52.87 59.24
N ARG A 514 97.02 52.22 58.89
CA ARG A 514 95.64 52.72 59.06
C ARG A 514 95.35 52.97 60.55
N ARG A 515 95.28 54.24 60.97
CA ARG A 515 94.91 54.63 62.35
C ARG A 515 93.41 54.43 62.56
N SER A 516 93.03 53.68 63.58
CA SER A 516 91.66 53.56 64.07
C SER A 516 91.34 54.68 65.06
N SER A 517 90.33 55.50 64.77
CA SER A 517 89.77 56.50 65.69
C SER A 517 88.45 55.99 66.27
N SER A 518 88.52 55.30 67.41
CA SER A 518 87.34 54.83 68.14
C SER A 518 86.74 55.94 69.00
N SER A 519 85.55 56.43 68.63
CA SER A 519 84.76 57.37 69.43
C SER A 519 83.65 56.64 70.20
N ALA A 520 83.87 56.37 71.49
CA ALA A 520 82.87 55.80 72.40
C ALA A 520 82.91 56.56 73.74
N PRO A 521 81.85 57.27 74.14
CA PRO A 521 81.82 58.03 75.40
C PRO A 521 81.00 57.32 76.50
N SER A 522 81.58 57.10 77.68
CA SER A 522 80.81 56.68 78.86
C SER A 522 81.49 57.00 80.20
N GLY A 523 81.18 58.17 80.77
CA GLY A 523 81.39 58.49 82.19
C GLY A 523 82.84 58.78 82.64
N ARG A 524 83.04 59.28 83.87
CA ARG A 524 82.06 59.85 84.81
C ARG A 524 82.75 60.75 85.85
N SER A 525 82.22 61.94 86.08
CA SER A 525 82.39 62.79 87.27
C SER A 525 81.21 63.74 87.32
#